data_AF-M1DKR4-F1
#
_entry.id   AF-M1DKR4-F1
#
_cell.length_a   1.000
_cell.length_b   1.000
_cell.length_c   1.000
_cell.angle_alpha   90.00
_cell.angle_beta   90.00
_cell.angle_gamma   90.00
#
_symmetry.space_group_name_H-M   'P 1'
#
loop_
_entity.id
_entity.type
_entity.pdbx_description
1 polymer ?
#
loop_
_entity_poly.entity_id
_entity_poly.type
_entity_poly.pdbx_seq_one_letter_code
_entity_poly.pdbx_strand_id
1 'polypeptide(L)'
;MSVVNDYEPIEHLSVEMMRFRASILTFKKMQGELFHESWLRFKALLIQCPTHEIPDLALLECFYRSLNPGNRGLIDRLIPSGLERYSTETAAKFLDLMTKTNKDTEKDHQLIILLVQMDNLTHKVEELEVMSKKKSKCIPPTEQGRSMDNENRRIEDMLLTNLQKLNEQDRVLEEIRENVKVLNQMSGSHSRSIYLIETLLGHVLPQLHRNEQLGSPSCTRFNPKNKV
;
A
#
# COMPACT_ATOMS: atom_id res chain seq x y z
N MET A 1 4.36 63.85 -60.13
CA MET A 1 3.74 62.60 -59.64
C MET A 1 4.86 61.60 -59.49
N SER A 2 5.41 61.53 -58.27
CA SER A 2 6.58 60.71 -57.96
C SER A 2 6.08 59.30 -57.66
N VAL A 3 6.44 58.32 -58.48
CA VAL A 3 6.16 56.92 -58.22
C VAL A 3 7.09 56.49 -57.08
N VAL A 4 6.54 56.38 -55.88
CA VAL A 4 7.21 55.74 -54.74
C VAL A 4 7.25 54.25 -55.05
N ASN A 5 8.46 53.71 -55.09
CA ASN A 5 8.74 52.34 -55.49
C ASN A 5 8.62 51.45 -54.24
N ASP A 6 7.41 50.94 -53.95
CA ASP A 6 7.09 50.14 -52.76
C ASP A 6 7.43 48.64 -52.91
N TYR A 7 8.57 48.31 -53.53
CA TYR A 7 8.98 46.91 -53.78
C TYR A 7 10.07 46.38 -52.82
N GLU A 8 10.47 47.12 -51.79
CA GLU A 8 11.40 46.63 -50.74
C GLU A 8 10.74 46.47 -49.35
N PRO A 9 9.87 45.47 -49.14
CA PRO A 9 9.71 44.96 -47.76
C PRO A 9 10.03 43.46 -47.56
N ILE A 10 9.96 42.63 -48.61
CA ILE A 10 9.96 41.16 -48.45
C ILE A 10 11.37 40.55 -48.50
N GLU A 11 12.25 41.05 -49.36
CA GLU A 11 13.61 40.51 -49.51
C GLU A 11 14.53 40.88 -48.33
N HIS A 12 14.45 42.11 -47.84
CA HIS A 12 15.27 42.59 -46.72
C HIS A 12 14.97 41.83 -45.43
N LEU A 13 13.67 41.57 -45.16
CA LEU A 13 13.24 40.81 -43.99
C LEU A 13 13.75 39.35 -44.05
N SER A 14 13.79 38.74 -45.24
CA SER A 14 14.31 37.38 -45.45
C SER A 14 15.83 37.27 -45.24
N VAL A 15 16.60 38.27 -45.67
CA VAL A 15 18.07 38.31 -45.51
C VAL A 15 18.48 38.52 -44.05
N GLU A 16 17.84 39.45 -43.34
CA GLU A 16 18.10 39.67 -41.92
C GLU A 16 17.71 38.45 -41.08
N MET A 17 16.59 37.83 -41.43
CA MET A 17 16.13 36.60 -40.80
C MET A 17 17.15 35.46 -40.94
N MET A 18 17.68 35.25 -42.13
CA MET A 18 18.75 34.26 -42.37
C MET A 18 20.03 34.59 -41.57
N ARG A 19 20.39 35.87 -41.44
CA ARG A 19 21.55 36.30 -40.65
C ARG A 19 21.39 36.02 -39.17
N PHE A 20 20.23 36.31 -38.59
CA PHE A 20 19.97 36.02 -37.18
C PHE A 20 19.92 34.52 -36.91
N ARG A 21 19.27 33.75 -37.80
CA ARG A 21 19.25 32.29 -37.71
C ARG A 21 20.66 31.68 -37.74
N ALA A 22 21.51 32.16 -38.64
CA ALA A 22 22.92 31.75 -38.69
C ALA A 22 23.67 32.12 -37.40
N SER A 23 23.41 33.31 -36.85
CA SER A 23 24.03 33.80 -35.61
C SER A 23 23.61 33.01 -34.38
N ILE A 24 22.36 32.52 -34.34
CA ILE A 24 21.85 31.61 -33.29
C ILE A 24 22.55 30.25 -33.37
N LEU A 25 22.63 29.65 -34.56
CA LEU A 25 23.22 28.32 -34.76
C LEU A 25 24.74 28.29 -34.56
N THR A 26 25.41 29.41 -34.79
CA THR A 26 26.87 29.56 -34.63
C THR A 26 27.25 30.28 -33.34
N PHE A 27 26.30 30.48 -32.43
CA PHE A 27 26.52 31.20 -31.19
C PHE A 27 27.67 30.57 -30.38
N LYS A 28 28.56 31.44 -29.89
CA LYS A 28 29.66 31.05 -29.02
C LYS A 28 29.75 32.00 -27.84
N LYS A 29 29.92 31.45 -26.64
CA LYS A 29 30.29 32.22 -25.45
C LYS A 29 31.66 32.87 -25.65
N MET A 30 31.79 34.15 -25.32
CA MET A 30 33.06 34.88 -25.44
C MET A 30 34.00 34.54 -24.28
N GLN A 31 35.31 34.69 -24.49
CA GLN A 31 36.29 34.48 -23.42
C GLN A 31 36.14 35.56 -22.35
N GLY A 32 36.01 35.15 -21.08
CA GLY A 32 35.81 36.07 -19.95
C GLY A 32 34.37 36.56 -19.74
N GLU A 33 33.45 36.26 -20.67
CA GLU A 33 32.02 36.54 -20.51
C GLU A 33 31.47 35.69 -19.36
N LEU A 34 30.57 36.23 -18.53
CA LEU A 34 29.89 35.47 -17.48
C LEU A 34 28.74 34.65 -18.05
N PHE A 35 28.33 33.57 -17.36
CA PHE A 35 27.24 32.71 -17.85
C PHE A 35 25.96 33.50 -18.15
N HIS A 36 25.58 34.40 -17.24
CA HIS A 36 24.38 35.20 -17.38
C HIS A 36 24.44 36.16 -18.56
N GLU A 37 25.59 36.77 -18.83
CA GLU A 37 25.81 37.67 -19.97
C GLU A 37 25.64 36.92 -21.30
N SER A 38 26.23 35.72 -21.41
CA SER A 38 26.07 34.87 -22.58
C SER A 38 24.61 34.48 -22.80
N TRP A 39 23.88 34.14 -21.74
CA TRP A 39 22.47 33.77 -21.84
C TRP A 39 21.59 34.94 -22.27
N LEU A 40 21.84 36.15 -21.74
CA LEU A 40 21.13 37.36 -22.16
C LEU A 40 21.38 37.69 -23.62
N ARG A 41 22.63 37.59 -24.09
CA ARG A 41 22.98 37.81 -25.49
C ARG A 41 22.31 36.81 -26.42
N PHE A 42 22.25 35.54 -26.01
CA PHE A 42 21.53 34.51 -26.76
C PHE A 42 20.03 34.83 -26.85
N LYS A 43 19.37 35.18 -25.73
CA LYS A 43 17.96 35.58 -25.72
C LYS A 43 17.67 36.81 -26.58
N ALA A 44 18.59 37.79 -26.58
CA ALA A 44 18.46 38.96 -27.44
C ALA A 44 18.43 38.60 -28.94
N LEU A 45 19.22 37.59 -29.37
CA LEU A 45 19.17 37.08 -30.75
C LEU A 45 17.84 36.41 -31.08
N LEU A 46 17.24 35.68 -30.13
CA LEU A 46 15.92 35.08 -30.32
C LEU A 46 14.81 36.14 -30.47
N ILE A 47 14.87 37.22 -29.68
CA ILE A 47 13.93 38.34 -29.77
C ILE A 47 14.03 39.05 -31.14
N GLN A 48 15.24 39.15 -31.69
CA GLN A 48 15.48 39.73 -33.02
C GLN A 48 15.04 38.81 -34.16
N CYS A 49 14.74 37.54 -33.87
CA CYS A 49 14.39 36.51 -34.85
C CYS A 49 13.16 35.71 -34.39
N PRO A 50 11.99 36.36 -34.18
CA PRO A 50 10.84 35.74 -33.53
C PRO A 50 10.26 34.55 -34.31
N THR A 51 10.43 34.52 -35.63
CA THR A 51 9.96 33.44 -36.51
C THR A 51 11.08 32.50 -36.92
N HIS A 52 12.03 32.18 -36.03
CA HIS A 52 13.28 31.45 -36.38
C HIS A 52 13.08 30.05 -36.98
N GLU A 53 11.90 29.44 -36.80
CA GLU A 53 11.56 28.07 -37.21
C GLU A 53 12.51 26.98 -36.66
N ILE A 54 13.49 27.35 -35.83
CA ILE A 54 14.33 26.42 -35.07
C ILE A 54 13.50 25.84 -33.90
N PRO A 55 13.45 24.52 -33.73
CA PRO A 55 12.83 23.90 -32.56
C PRO A 55 13.49 24.35 -31.25
N ASP A 56 12.71 24.60 -30.21
CA ASP A 56 13.20 25.06 -28.89
C ASP A 56 14.32 24.17 -28.31
N LEU A 57 14.20 22.85 -28.48
CA LEU A 57 15.22 21.90 -28.02
C LEU A 57 16.56 22.13 -28.74
N ALA A 58 16.52 22.42 -30.05
CA ALA A 58 17.71 22.72 -30.84
C ALA A 58 18.33 24.07 -30.45
N LEU A 59 17.52 25.07 -30.05
CA LEU A 59 18.02 26.33 -29.50
C LEU A 59 18.78 26.12 -28.19
N LEU A 60 18.21 25.34 -27.27
CA LEU A 60 18.84 25.00 -26.01
C LEU A 60 20.12 24.20 -26.22
N GLU A 61 20.14 23.25 -27.17
CA GLU A 61 21.32 22.48 -27.52
C GLU A 61 22.43 23.39 -28.12
N CYS A 62 22.07 24.33 -29.00
CA CYS A 62 23.00 25.32 -29.54
C CYS A 62 23.66 26.12 -28.41
N PHE A 63 22.86 26.63 -27.48
CA PHE A 63 23.38 27.34 -26.33
C PHE A 63 24.27 26.44 -25.46
N TYR A 64 23.84 25.23 -25.11
CA TYR A 64 24.62 24.28 -24.30
C TYR A 64 26.00 23.97 -24.93
N ARG A 65 26.04 23.72 -26.24
CA ARG A 65 27.28 23.43 -26.98
C ARG A 65 28.24 24.61 -27.00
N SER A 66 27.70 25.83 -26.94
CA SER A 66 28.47 27.08 -26.91
C SER A 66 29.21 27.34 -25.59
N LEU A 67 28.84 26.63 -24.51
CA LEU A 67 29.36 26.84 -23.16
C LEU A 67 30.75 26.21 -22.96
N ASN A 68 31.46 26.75 -21.97
CA ASN A 68 32.72 26.16 -21.50
C ASN A 68 32.48 24.84 -20.72
N PRO A 69 33.51 24.00 -20.52
CA PRO A 69 33.36 22.72 -19.81
C PRO A 69 32.81 22.83 -18.38
N GLY A 70 33.17 23.88 -17.63
CA GLY A 70 32.70 24.10 -16.26
C GLY A 70 31.18 24.31 -16.20
N ASN A 71 30.66 25.18 -17.07
CA ASN A 71 29.23 25.48 -17.15
C ASN A 71 28.43 24.30 -17.69
N ARG A 72 29.00 23.50 -18.61
CA ARG A 72 28.39 22.24 -19.04
C ARG A 72 28.29 21.23 -17.91
N GLY A 73 29.37 21.03 -17.14
CA GLY A 73 29.35 20.12 -15.99
C GLY A 73 28.35 20.54 -14.89
N LEU A 74 28.02 21.83 -14.78
CA LEU A 74 26.92 22.29 -13.93
C LEU A 74 25.56 21.89 -14.47
N ILE A 75 25.32 22.12 -15.77
CA ILE A 75 24.07 21.72 -16.42
C ILE A 75 23.89 20.20 -16.39
N ASP A 76 24.96 19.42 -16.57
CA ASP A 76 24.90 17.96 -16.53
C ASP A 76 24.54 17.45 -15.13
N ARG A 77 24.99 18.12 -14.06
CA ARG A 77 24.58 17.80 -12.68
C ARG A 77 23.12 18.16 -12.40
N LEU A 78 22.64 19.26 -12.98
CA LEU A 78 21.24 19.70 -12.88
C LEU A 78 20.29 18.81 -13.68
N ILE A 79 20.77 18.33 -14.83
CA ILE A 79 20.02 17.58 -15.83
C ILE A 79 20.80 16.29 -16.14
N PRO A 80 20.93 15.34 -15.19
CA PRO A 80 21.76 14.13 -15.38
C PRO A 80 21.24 13.22 -16.49
N SER A 81 19.98 13.40 -16.84
CA SER A 81 19.25 12.65 -17.86
C SER A 81 19.34 13.28 -19.25
N GLY A 82 20.06 14.39 -19.42
CA GLY A 82 20.18 15.13 -20.67
C GLY A 82 18.96 16.03 -20.97
N LEU A 83 19.17 17.05 -21.81
CA LEU A 83 18.13 18.01 -22.19
C LEU A 83 16.90 17.36 -22.85
N GLU A 84 17.10 16.23 -23.54
CA GLU A 84 16.05 15.50 -24.28
C GLU A 84 14.93 14.93 -23.39
N ARG A 85 15.19 14.74 -22.09
CA ARG A 85 14.21 14.18 -21.13
C ARG A 85 13.42 15.25 -20.37
N TYR A 86 13.69 16.52 -20.60
CA TYR A 86 13.00 17.63 -19.95
C TYR A 86 12.22 18.43 -20.99
N SER A 87 11.09 19.01 -20.57
CA SER A 87 10.40 19.97 -21.41
C SER A 87 11.31 21.18 -21.67
N THR A 88 11.16 21.81 -22.83
CA THR A 88 11.91 23.01 -23.21
C THR A 88 11.69 24.15 -22.22
N GLU A 89 10.48 24.27 -21.67
CA GLU A 89 10.14 25.22 -20.61
C GLU A 89 10.92 24.94 -19.31
N THR A 90 10.99 23.68 -18.89
CA THR A 90 11.73 23.28 -17.68
C THR A 90 13.22 23.57 -17.81
N ALA A 91 13.81 23.25 -18.96
CA ALA A 91 15.21 23.53 -19.25
C ALA A 91 15.51 25.04 -19.29
N ALA A 92 14.64 25.85 -19.92
CA ALA A 92 14.78 27.29 -19.95
C ALA A 92 14.71 27.93 -18.55
N LYS A 93 13.80 27.45 -17.68
CA LYS A 93 13.70 27.89 -16.27
C LYS A 93 14.99 27.63 -15.50
N PHE A 94 15.65 26.51 -15.73
CA PHE A 94 16.94 26.20 -15.09
C PHE A 94 18.07 27.12 -15.56
N LEU A 95 18.11 27.46 -16.85
CA LEU A 95 19.08 28.41 -17.38
C LEU A 95 18.85 29.82 -16.81
N ASP A 96 17.59 30.27 -16.73
CA ASP A 96 17.26 31.55 -16.09
C ASP A 96 17.62 31.56 -14.60
N LEU A 97 17.44 30.46 -13.89
CA LEU A 97 17.84 30.36 -12.48
C LEU A 97 19.36 30.45 -12.32
N MET A 98 20.13 29.80 -13.20
CA MET A 98 21.59 29.93 -13.23
C MET A 98 22.07 31.36 -13.49
N THR A 99 21.26 32.20 -14.14
CA THR A 99 21.62 33.61 -14.38
C THR A 99 21.44 34.52 -13.17
N LYS A 100 20.66 34.12 -12.17
CA LYS A 100 20.33 34.96 -11.01
C LYS A 100 21.45 34.99 -9.95
N THR A 101 22.42 34.10 -10.04
CA THR A 101 23.52 33.99 -9.07
C THR A 101 24.79 34.62 -9.64
N ASN A 102 25.21 35.75 -9.06
CA ASN A 102 26.26 36.62 -9.58
C ASN A 102 27.72 36.10 -9.40
N LYS A 103 27.96 34.87 -8.92
CA LYS A 103 29.32 34.39 -8.62
C LYS A 103 29.50 32.90 -8.99
N ASP A 104 30.55 32.61 -9.75
CA ASP A 104 31.05 31.25 -10.07
C ASP A 104 31.69 30.60 -8.81
N THR A 105 30.94 30.42 -7.71
CA THR A 105 31.43 29.66 -6.56
C THR A 105 30.75 28.30 -6.47
N GLU A 106 31.51 27.27 -6.10
CA GLU A 106 30.98 25.90 -5.96
C GLU A 106 29.81 25.82 -4.97
N LYS A 107 29.79 26.71 -3.95
CA LYS A 107 28.68 26.79 -2.98
C LYS A 107 27.40 27.35 -3.61
N ASP A 108 27.54 28.39 -4.44
CA ASP A 108 26.41 28.97 -5.16
C ASP A 108 25.85 27.96 -6.17
N HIS A 109 26.73 27.22 -6.86
CA HIS A 109 26.35 26.12 -7.74
C HIS A 109 25.59 25.00 -7.03
N GLN A 110 26.03 24.60 -5.85
CA GLN A 110 25.36 23.54 -5.08
C GLN A 110 23.98 24.00 -4.58
N LEU A 111 23.84 25.28 -4.23
CA LEU A 111 22.55 25.90 -3.90
C LEU A 111 21.60 25.90 -5.11
N ILE A 112 22.10 26.23 -6.31
CA ILE A 112 21.31 26.17 -7.56
C ILE A 112 20.83 24.74 -7.82
N ILE A 113 21.69 23.74 -7.64
CA ILE A 113 21.33 22.32 -7.82
C ILE A 113 20.19 21.93 -6.88
N LEU A 114 20.31 22.27 -5.60
CA LEU A 114 19.28 21.97 -4.61
C LEU A 114 17.96 22.70 -4.89
N LEU A 115 18.02 23.97 -5.29
CA LEU A 115 16.84 24.78 -5.62
C LEU A 115 16.08 24.22 -6.82
N VAL A 116 16.80 23.84 -7.89
CA VAL A 116 16.24 23.19 -9.08
C VAL A 116 15.57 21.85 -8.74
N GLN A 117 16.22 21.03 -7.92
CA GLN A 117 15.67 19.74 -7.48
C GLN A 117 14.38 19.92 -6.66
N MET A 118 14.34 20.96 -5.81
CA MET A 118 13.17 21.30 -5.02
C MET A 118 12.00 21.77 -5.88
N ASP A 119 12.23 22.60 -6.90
CA ASP A 119 11.18 23.02 -7.84
C ASP A 119 10.61 21.84 -8.64
N ASN A 120 11.47 20.92 -9.10
CA ASN A 120 11.03 19.69 -9.78
C ASN A 120 10.18 18.81 -8.86
N LEU A 121 10.60 18.65 -7.60
CA LEU A 121 9.86 17.88 -6.60
C LEU A 121 8.51 18.55 -6.28
N THR A 122 8.50 19.88 -6.14
CA THR A 122 7.28 20.66 -5.88
C THR A 122 6.27 20.47 -7.01
N HIS A 123 6.70 20.57 -8.27
CA HIS A 123 5.84 20.31 -9.42
C HIS A 123 5.27 18.89 -9.41
N LYS A 124 6.10 17.87 -9.13
CA LYS A 124 5.64 16.48 -9.01
C LYS A 124 4.64 16.29 -7.86
N VAL A 125 4.81 17.00 -6.76
CA VAL A 125 3.87 16.99 -5.63
C VAL A 125 2.54 17.62 -6.04
N GLU A 126 2.56 18.76 -6.75
CA GLU A 126 1.35 19.39 -7.29
C GLU A 126 0.62 18.48 -8.29
N GLU A 127 1.35 17.83 -9.20
CA GLU A 127 0.77 16.84 -10.14
C GLU A 127 0.13 15.66 -9.40
N LEU A 128 0.80 15.12 -8.37
CA LEU A 128 0.25 14.06 -7.52
C LEU A 128 -0.99 14.52 -6.74
N GLU A 129 -1.01 15.76 -6.25
CA GLU A 129 -2.16 16.35 -5.57
C GLU A 129 -3.36 16.52 -6.52
N VAL A 130 -3.13 16.97 -7.75
CA VAL A 130 -4.17 17.07 -8.76
C VAL A 130 -4.68 15.67 -9.16
N MET A 131 -3.78 14.70 -9.32
CA MET A 131 -4.16 13.32 -9.61
C MET A 131 -4.96 12.69 -8.45
N SER A 132 -4.62 12.97 -7.19
CA SER A 132 -5.37 12.47 -6.04
C SER A 132 -6.77 13.11 -5.96
N LYS A 133 -6.91 14.41 -6.24
CA LYS A 133 -8.19 15.12 -6.37
C LYS A 133 -9.03 14.63 -7.56
N LYS A 134 -8.39 14.24 -8.66
CA LYS A 134 -9.09 13.66 -9.82
C LYS A 134 -9.54 12.22 -9.55
N LYS A 135 -8.73 11.45 -8.80
CA LYS A 135 -9.05 10.08 -8.38
C LYS A 135 -10.12 10.04 -7.27
N SER A 136 -10.23 11.10 -6.45
CA SER A 136 -11.37 11.29 -5.54
C SER A 136 -12.66 11.71 -6.26
N LYS A 137 -12.58 12.18 -7.51
CA LYS A 137 -13.75 12.51 -8.35
C LYS A 137 -14.21 11.36 -9.26
N CYS A 138 -13.41 10.29 -9.40
CA CYS A 138 -13.78 9.05 -10.10
C CYS A 138 -13.79 7.83 -9.17
N ILE A 139 -14.12 8.03 -7.89
CA ILE A 139 -14.61 6.97 -7.02
C ILE A 139 -15.77 7.58 -6.24
N PRO A 140 -17.03 7.15 -6.46
CA PRO A 140 -18.07 7.45 -5.49
C PRO A 140 -17.59 6.89 -4.14
N PRO A 141 -17.77 7.56 -2.99
CA PRO A 141 -17.51 6.97 -1.68
C PRO A 141 -18.56 5.89 -1.37
N THR A 142 -18.68 4.87 -2.23
CA THR A 142 -19.85 4.01 -2.20
C THR A 142 -19.63 2.56 -2.64
N GLU A 143 -18.39 2.08 -2.80
CA GLU A 143 -18.17 0.63 -2.92
C GLU A 143 -17.10 0.06 -1.98
N GLN A 144 -16.07 0.83 -1.60
CA GLN A 144 -15.10 0.33 -0.62
C GLN A 144 -15.63 0.39 0.83
N GLY A 145 -16.51 1.35 1.15
CA GLY A 145 -17.20 1.42 2.44
C GLY A 145 -18.37 0.44 2.56
N ARG A 146 -19.12 0.19 1.48
CA ARG A 146 -20.28 -0.72 1.50
C ARG A 146 -19.89 -2.20 1.50
N SER A 147 -18.81 -2.58 0.80
CA SER A 147 -18.33 -3.98 0.82
C SER A 147 -17.73 -4.36 2.17
N MET A 148 -16.99 -3.45 2.81
CA MET A 148 -16.36 -3.71 4.11
C MET A 148 -17.40 -3.68 5.25
N ASP A 149 -18.40 -2.78 5.19
CA ASP A 149 -19.52 -2.78 6.14
C ASP A 149 -20.41 -4.03 6.03
N ASN A 150 -20.67 -4.52 4.80
CA ASN A 150 -21.43 -5.75 4.59
C ASN A 150 -20.67 -7.01 5.02
N GLU A 151 -19.35 -7.06 4.79
CA GLU A 151 -18.51 -8.17 5.25
C GLU A 151 -18.39 -8.15 6.79
N ASN A 152 -18.19 -6.98 7.38
CA ASN A 152 -18.15 -6.82 8.83
C ASN A 152 -19.47 -7.19 9.48
N ARG A 153 -20.62 -6.78 8.91
CA ARG A 153 -21.94 -7.20 9.39
C ARG A 153 -22.15 -8.71 9.28
N ARG A 154 -21.70 -9.34 8.18
CA ARG A 154 -21.72 -10.81 8.05
C ARG A 154 -20.86 -11.49 9.09
N ILE A 155 -19.67 -10.96 9.35
CA ILE A 155 -18.77 -11.48 10.38
C ILE A 155 -19.40 -11.33 11.77
N GLU A 156 -19.99 -10.17 12.08
CA GLU A 156 -20.71 -9.91 13.34
C GLU A 156 -21.89 -10.87 13.53
N ASP A 157 -22.71 -11.09 12.50
CA ASP A 157 -23.83 -12.04 12.55
C ASP A 157 -23.35 -13.49 12.76
N MET A 158 -22.25 -13.89 12.12
CA MET A 158 -21.63 -15.20 12.32
C MET A 158 -21.07 -15.35 13.74
N LEU A 159 -20.42 -14.31 14.28
CA LEU A 159 -19.90 -14.30 15.64
C LEU A 159 -21.04 -14.38 16.66
N LEU A 160 -22.13 -13.64 16.47
CA LEU A 160 -23.31 -13.68 17.34
C LEU A 160 -23.96 -15.06 17.33
N THR A 161 -24.08 -15.67 16.13
CA THR A 161 -24.60 -17.04 15.98
C THR A 161 -23.72 -18.06 16.70
N ASN A 162 -22.39 -17.93 16.59
CA ASN A 162 -21.46 -18.81 17.27
C ASN A 162 -21.53 -18.64 18.81
N LEU A 163 -21.65 -17.42 19.30
CA LEU A 163 -21.79 -17.14 20.72
C LEU A 163 -23.07 -17.75 21.30
N GLN A 164 -24.20 -17.65 20.59
CA GLN A 164 -25.45 -18.29 21.00
C GLN A 164 -25.33 -19.82 21.06
N LYS A 165 -24.69 -20.44 20.06
CA LYS A 165 -24.45 -21.88 20.04
C LYS A 165 -23.54 -22.34 21.17
N LEU A 166 -22.49 -21.58 21.49
CA LEU A 166 -21.60 -21.86 22.61
C LEU A 166 -22.36 -21.78 23.95
N ASN A 167 -23.18 -20.76 24.13
CA ASN A 167 -23.98 -20.61 25.34
C ASN A 167 -25.00 -21.74 25.52
N GLU A 168 -25.60 -22.22 24.42
CA GLU A 168 -26.49 -23.39 24.45
C GLU A 168 -25.73 -24.68 24.79
N GLN A 169 -24.51 -24.85 24.26
CA GLN A 169 -23.64 -25.98 24.60
C GLN A 169 -23.25 -25.97 26.09
N ASP A 170 -22.92 -24.80 26.64
CA ASP A 170 -22.62 -24.64 28.06
C ASP A 170 -23.83 -25.03 28.93
N ARG A 171 -25.05 -24.65 28.52
CA ARG A 171 -26.28 -25.04 29.24
C ARG A 171 -26.45 -26.56 29.29
N VAL A 172 -26.29 -27.25 28.14
CA VAL A 172 -26.39 -28.71 28.08
C VAL A 172 -25.29 -29.38 28.91
N LEU A 173 -24.08 -28.84 28.88
CA LEU A 173 -22.96 -29.34 29.67
C LEU A 173 -23.23 -29.23 31.18
N GLU A 174 -23.84 -28.13 31.63
CA GLU A 174 -24.26 -27.95 33.02
C GLU A 174 -25.33 -28.97 33.44
N GLU A 175 -26.31 -29.26 32.58
CA GLU A 175 -27.32 -30.30 32.85
C GLU A 175 -26.69 -31.69 32.99
N ILE A 176 -25.78 -32.06 32.08
CA ILE A 176 -25.03 -33.32 32.15
C ILE A 176 -24.24 -33.40 33.46
N ARG A 177 -23.59 -32.30 33.86
CA ARG A 177 -22.83 -32.23 35.10
C ARG A 177 -23.70 -32.51 36.33
N GLU A 178 -24.90 -31.94 36.40
CA GLU A 178 -25.83 -32.21 37.50
C GLU A 178 -26.33 -33.67 37.48
N ASN A 179 -26.63 -34.23 36.30
CA ASN A 179 -27.02 -35.64 36.17
C ASN A 179 -25.91 -36.59 36.66
N VAL A 180 -24.65 -36.31 36.34
CA VAL A 180 -23.49 -37.08 36.82
C VAL A 180 -23.37 -37.01 38.34
N LYS A 181 -23.62 -35.84 38.96
CA LYS A 181 -23.62 -35.72 40.43
C LYS A 181 -24.69 -36.62 41.07
N VAL A 182 -25.91 -36.61 40.55
CA VAL A 182 -27.01 -37.44 41.04
C VAL A 182 -26.69 -38.93 40.89
N LEU A 183 -26.16 -39.33 39.73
CA LEU A 183 -25.77 -40.72 39.48
C LEU A 183 -24.67 -41.20 40.44
N ASN A 184 -23.66 -40.37 40.70
CA ASN A 184 -22.59 -40.66 41.66
C ASN A 184 -23.13 -40.82 43.09
N GLN A 185 -24.07 -39.98 43.50
CA GLN A 185 -24.72 -40.10 44.81
C GLN A 185 -25.49 -41.41 44.93
N MET A 186 -26.29 -41.76 43.92
CA MET A 186 -27.06 -43.00 43.89
C MET A 186 -26.15 -44.23 43.88
N SER A 187 -25.09 -44.23 43.06
CA SER A 187 -24.08 -45.29 43.03
C SER A 187 -23.47 -45.50 44.41
N GLY A 188 -23.07 -44.42 45.10
CA GLY A 188 -22.55 -44.50 46.46
C GLY A 188 -23.56 -45.06 47.47
N SER A 189 -24.85 -44.74 47.34
CA SER A 189 -25.90 -45.32 48.17
C SER A 189 -26.07 -46.81 47.90
N HIS A 190 -26.09 -47.23 46.64
CA HIS A 190 -26.17 -48.64 46.26
C HIS A 190 -24.95 -49.44 46.75
N SER A 191 -23.73 -48.91 46.59
CA SER A 191 -22.52 -49.55 47.10
C SER A 191 -22.60 -49.81 48.62
N ARG A 192 -23.16 -48.87 49.39
CA ARG A 192 -23.40 -49.07 50.84
C ARG A 192 -24.43 -50.15 51.11
N SER A 193 -25.54 -50.16 50.38
CA SER A 193 -26.57 -51.20 50.52
C SER A 193 -26.05 -52.59 50.19
N ILE A 194 -25.26 -52.72 49.11
CA ILE A 194 -24.61 -53.99 48.72
C ILE A 194 -23.67 -54.44 49.84
N TYR A 195 -22.80 -53.57 50.34
CA TYR A 195 -21.90 -53.89 51.44
C TYR A 195 -22.63 -54.37 52.71
N LEU A 196 -23.77 -53.73 53.05
CA LEU A 196 -24.60 -54.15 54.18
C LEU A 196 -25.21 -55.52 53.96
N ILE A 197 -25.75 -55.79 52.76
CA ILE A 197 -26.31 -57.09 52.40
C ILE A 197 -25.23 -58.18 52.44
N GLU A 198 -24.05 -57.92 51.85
CA GLU A 198 -22.90 -58.84 51.88
C GLU A 198 -22.47 -59.15 53.32
N THR A 199 -22.41 -58.14 54.18
CA THR A 199 -22.11 -58.30 55.61
C THR A 199 -23.14 -59.18 56.31
N LEU A 200 -24.43 -58.91 56.11
CA LEU A 200 -25.53 -59.71 56.69
C LEU A 200 -25.50 -61.16 56.19
N LEU A 201 -25.31 -61.37 54.88
CA LEU A 201 -25.17 -62.70 54.29
C LEU A 201 -23.96 -63.45 54.86
N GLY A 202 -22.83 -62.77 55.05
CA GLY A 202 -21.64 -63.36 55.68
C GLY A 202 -21.90 -63.88 57.10
N HIS A 203 -22.82 -63.26 57.84
CA HIS A 203 -23.22 -63.73 59.17
C HIS A 203 -24.24 -64.89 59.13
N VAL A 204 -25.16 -64.90 58.15
CA VAL A 204 -26.26 -65.86 58.07
C VAL A 204 -25.86 -67.16 57.34
N LEU A 205 -24.99 -67.08 56.34
CA LEU A 205 -24.58 -68.23 55.51
C LEU A 205 -23.99 -69.40 56.32
N PRO A 206 -23.12 -69.18 57.34
CA PRO A 206 -22.63 -70.26 58.20
C PRO A 206 -23.74 -70.91 59.06
N GLN A 207 -24.80 -70.16 59.41
CA GLN A 207 -25.90 -70.68 60.23
C GLN A 207 -26.84 -71.58 59.41
N LEU A 208 -27.08 -71.24 58.15
CA LEU A 208 -27.87 -72.08 57.24
C LEU A 208 -27.17 -73.40 56.91
N HIS A 209 -25.85 -73.36 56.65
CA HIS A 209 -25.07 -74.57 56.41
C HIS A 209 -24.97 -75.49 57.64
N ARG A 210 -25.03 -74.92 58.85
CA ARG A 210 -25.13 -75.68 60.10
C ARG A 210 -26.48 -76.38 60.27
N ASN A 211 -27.57 -75.74 59.85
CA ASN A 211 -28.92 -76.33 59.92
C ASN A 211 -29.12 -77.45 58.88
N GLU A 212 -28.49 -77.39 57.71
CA GLU A 212 -28.52 -78.50 56.73
C GLU A 212 -27.77 -79.76 57.21
N GLN A 213 -26.70 -79.60 57.99
CA GLN A 213 -25.97 -80.73 58.59
C GLN A 213 -26.65 -81.29 59.84
N LEU A 214 -27.64 -80.58 60.42
CA LEU A 214 -28.31 -80.96 61.66
C LEU A 214 -29.81 -81.24 61.45
N GLY A 215 -30.11 -82.19 60.56
CA GLY A 215 -31.29 -83.05 60.65
C GLY A 215 -32.60 -82.55 60.03
N SER A 216 -33.13 -83.34 59.08
CA SER A 216 -34.58 -83.53 58.95
C SER A 216 -34.95 -84.92 59.46
N PRO A 217 -35.94 -85.06 60.37
CA PRO A 217 -36.35 -86.34 60.94
C PRO A 217 -37.11 -87.20 59.92
N SER A 218 -36.77 -88.48 59.88
CA SER A 218 -37.46 -89.52 59.14
C SER A 218 -38.95 -89.59 59.52
N CYS A 219 -39.85 -89.49 58.54
CA CYS A 219 -41.19 -90.05 58.66
C CYS A 219 -41.34 -91.21 57.67
N THR A 220 -41.06 -92.39 58.21
CA THR A 220 -41.44 -93.68 57.66
C THR A 220 -42.95 -93.69 57.39
N ARG A 221 -43.36 -93.88 56.13
CA ARG A 221 -44.68 -94.45 55.83
C ARG A 221 -44.52 -95.59 54.83
N PHE A 222 -44.50 -96.78 55.40
CA PHE A 222 -44.65 -98.07 54.75
C PHE A 222 -46.05 -98.15 54.10
N ASN A 223 -46.17 -98.49 52.81
CA ASN A 223 -47.02 -99.59 52.30
C ASN A 223 -46.99 -99.74 50.76
N PRO A 224 -47.41 -100.88 50.17
CA PRO A 224 -46.62 -101.59 49.17
C PRO A 224 -47.42 -101.96 47.89
N LYS A 225 -46.74 -102.65 46.96
CA LYS A 225 -47.28 -103.48 45.86
C LYS A 225 -48.06 -102.75 44.74
N ASN A 226 -47.55 -102.83 43.51
CA ASN A 226 -47.86 -104.01 42.69
C ASN A 226 -46.92 -104.18 41.50
N LYS A 227 -46.54 -105.44 41.28
CA LYS A 227 -46.01 -105.99 40.03
C LYS A 227 -47.14 -105.98 38.97
N VAL A 228 -46.83 -105.60 37.73
CA VAL A 228 -46.76 -106.48 36.54
C VAL A 228 -45.73 -105.86 35.61
#